data_AF-A0A954HL65-F1
#
_entry.id   AF-A0A954HL65-F1
#
_cell.length_a   1.000
_cell.length_b   1.000
_cell.length_c   1.000
_cell.angle_alpha   90.00
_cell.angle_beta   90.00
_cell.angle_gamma   90.00
#
_symmetry.space_group_name_H-M   'P 1'
#
loop_
_entity.id
_entity.type
_entity.pdbx_description
1 polymer ?
#
loop_
_entity_poly.entity_id
_entity_poly.type
_entity_poly.pdbx_seq_one_letter_code
_entity_poly.pdbx_strand_id
1 'polypeptide(L)'
;WTKENGDPAKFANLQNLSTAAPKWNPRVLDALTQKQPTCLLDVADAYGNLFADVQRQWMTSLLEASLEGAAGAEIITDQDARHEVINSAVNSQLRRHLHEPGTPTAMPDDLATTLLNRTVRDNLGGKNGAIHNLQLSSPGSPPRAMVLEERIPEQPFHMFRRGNPIDRGEVVQAHFLTALNSSTSEPPAFPDGQRRLALARSIVDPGNPLLRRVLVN
;
A
#
# COMPACT_ATOMS: atom_id res chain seq x y z
N TRP A 1 -2.78 -8.75 32.16
CA TRP A 1 -3.76 -8.63 31.07
C TRP A 1 -5.21 -8.57 31.58
N THR A 2 -5.63 -9.39 32.56
CA THR A 2 -7.02 -9.37 33.12
C THR A 2 -7.48 -7.99 33.61
N LYS A 3 -6.63 -7.26 34.35
CA LYS A 3 -6.92 -5.88 34.77
C LYS A 3 -7.10 -4.90 33.61
N GLU A 4 -6.45 -5.14 32.47
CA GLU A 4 -6.49 -4.25 31.30
C GLU A 4 -7.61 -4.60 30.31
N ASN A 5 -8.02 -5.87 30.27
CA ASN A 5 -9.15 -6.33 29.45
C ASN A 5 -10.52 -6.06 30.09
N GLY A 6 -10.55 -5.78 31.40
CA GLY A 6 -11.79 -5.57 32.14
C GLY A 6 -12.61 -6.86 32.28
N ASP A 7 -13.92 -6.72 32.44
CA ASP A 7 -14.85 -7.85 32.61
C ASP A 7 -15.07 -8.60 31.27
N PRO A 8 -14.75 -9.92 31.21
CA PRO A 8 -14.96 -10.73 30.00
C PRO A 8 -16.40 -10.77 29.50
N ALA A 9 -17.38 -10.49 30.35
CA ALA A 9 -18.79 -10.37 29.91
C ALA A 9 -19.01 -9.27 28.87
N LYS A 10 -18.16 -8.22 28.85
CA LYS A 10 -18.31 -7.07 27.94
C LYS A 10 -18.02 -7.40 26.48
N PHE A 11 -17.29 -8.47 26.20
CA PHE A 11 -16.98 -8.93 24.86
C PHE A 11 -17.48 -10.36 24.60
N ALA A 12 -18.42 -10.85 25.39
CA ALA A 12 -18.97 -12.21 25.24
C ALA A 12 -19.87 -12.34 23.99
N ASN A 13 -20.59 -11.29 23.61
CA ASN A 13 -21.40 -11.25 22.39
C ASN A 13 -20.56 -10.82 21.20
N LEU A 14 -19.73 -11.73 20.70
CA LEU A 14 -18.78 -11.46 19.62
C LEU A 14 -19.48 -11.20 18.27
N GLN A 15 -20.68 -11.73 18.05
CA GLN A 15 -21.50 -11.51 16.85
C GLN A 15 -22.07 -10.09 16.73
N ASN A 16 -22.13 -9.32 17.83
CA ASN A 16 -22.69 -7.98 17.82
C ASN A 16 -21.66 -6.97 17.30
N LEU A 17 -22.02 -6.24 16.24
CA LEU A 17 -21.17 -5.25 15.58
C LEU A 17 -20.77 -4.05 16.48
N SER A 18 -21.51 -3.80 17.56
CA SER A 18 -21.21 -2.75 18.54
C SER A 18 -20.20 -3.17 19.62
N THR A 19 -19.85 -4.46 19.69
CA THR A 19 -18.93 -4.98 20.69
C THR A 19 -17.51 -4.49 20.43
N ALA A 20 -16.92 -3.78 21.39
CA ALA A 20 -15.52 -3.37 21.32
C ALA A 20 -14.60 -4.54 21.70
N ALA A 21 -13.54 -4.74 20.91
CA ALA A 21 -12.54 -5.75 21.23
C ALA A 21 -11.69 -5.32 22.45
N PRO A 22 -11.30 -6.27 23.32
CA PRO A 22 -10.44 -5.98 24.47
C PRO A 22 -9.04 -5.54 24.01
N LYS A 23 -8.29 -4.87 24.89
CA LYS A 23 -6.93 -4.39 24.59
C LYS A 23 -5.97 -5.53 24.24
N TRP A 24 -6.02 -6.63 24.99
CA TRP A 24 -5.27 -7.85 24.72
C TRP A 24 -6.21 -8.91 24.18
N ASN A 25 -5.87 -9.48 23.02
CA ASN A 25 -6.71 -10.46 22.37
C ASN A 25 -6.77 -11.78 23.18
N PRO A 26 -7.97 -12.25 23.60
CA PRO A 26 -8.10 -13.45 24.42
C PRO A 26 -7.59 -14.71 23.71
N ARG A 27 -7.81 -14.85 22.39
CA ARG A 27 -7.33 -16.03 21.64
C ARG A 27 -5.80 -16.13 21.63
N VAL A 28 -5.10 -14.99 21.62
CA VAL A 28 -3.64 -14.94 21.71
C VAL A 28 -3.18 -15.35 23.11
N LEU A 29 -3.85 -14.87 24.15
CA LEU A 29 -3.54 -15.22 25.53
C LEU A 29 -3.78 -16.73 25.79
N ASP A 30 -4.87 -17.28 25.26
CA ASP A 30 -5.19 -18.70 25.34
C ASP A 30 -4.14 -19.55 24.60
N ALA A 31 -3.75 -19.15 23.39
CA ALA A 31 -2.71 -19.84 22.63
C ALA A 31 -1.35 -19.83 23.36
N LEU A 32 -0.95 -18.70 23.96
CA LEU A 32 0.31 -18.59 24.69
C LEU A 32 0.30 -19.35 26.02
N THR A 33 -0.84 -19.36 26.73
CA THR A 33 -0.98 -20.11 27.98
C THR A 33 -1.03 -21.61 27.76
N GLN A 34 -1.65 -22.08 26.67
CA GLN A 34 -1.65 -23.49 26.29
C GLN A 34 -0.26 -23.96 25.87
N LYS A 35 0.48 -23.14 25.10
CA LYS A 35 1.78 -23.55 24.58
C LYS A 35 2.92 -23.46 25.59
N GLN A 36 2.83 -22.56 26.58
CA GLN A 36 3.89 -22.29 27.56
C GLN A 36 5.28 -22.13 26.92
N PRO A 37 5.44 -21.15 26.02
CA PRO A 37 6.67 -21.00 25.23
C PRO A 37 7.87 -20.69 26.12
N THR A 38 9.00 -21.36 25.86
CA THR A 38 10.26 -21.16 26.60
C THR A 38 11.27 -20.35 25.80
N CYS A 39 11.12 -20.33 24.48
CA CYS A 39 11.95 -19.55 23.56
C CYS A 39 11.10 -18.71 22.60
N LEU A 40 11.75 -17.76 21.92
CA LEU A 40 11.07 -16.88 20.96
C LEU A 40 10.47 -17.66 19.77
N LEU A 41 11.07 -18.78 19.40
CA LEU A 41 10.56 -19.63 18.31
C LEU A 41 9.22 -20.25 18.68
N ASP A 42 9.06 -20.72 19.93
CA ASP A 42 7.80 -21.26 20.42
C ASP A 42 6.67 -20.23 20.34
N VAL A 43 6.99 -18.96 20.66
CA VAL A 43 6.06 -17.83 20.53
C VAL A 43 5.67 -17.63 19.07
N ALA A 44 6.64 -17.57 18.16
CA ALA A 44 6.39 -17.39 16.72
C ALA A 44 5.47 -18.48 16.17
N ASP A 45 5.72 -19.74 16.53
CA ASP A 45 4.89 -20.87 16.14
C ASP A 45 3.48 -20.82 16.78
N ALA A 46 3.33 -20.29 18.00
CA ALA A 46 2.00 -20.09 18.62
C ALA A 46 1.16 -19.11 17.81
N TYR A 47 1.75 -17.97 17.44
CA TYR A 47 1.13 -16.97 16.58
C TYR A 47 0.85 -17.54 15.19
N GLY A 48 1.80 -18.26 14.60
CA GLY A 48 1.65 -18.87 13.28
C GLY A 48 0.45 -19.81 13.20
N ASN A 49 0.32 -20.73 14.17
CA ASN A 49 -0.82 -21.64 14.24
C ASN A 49 -2.14 -20.90 14.45
N LEU A 50 -2.18 -19.95 15.40
CA LEU A 50 -3.37 -19.17 15.68
C LEU A 50 -3.84 -18.38 14.44
N PHE A 51 -2.92 -17.70 13.76
CA PHE A 51 -3.25 -16.92 12.58
C PHE A 51 -3.68 -17.81 11.41
N ALA A 52 -3.05 -18.97 11.21
CA ALA A 52 -3.46 -19.92 10.19
C ALA A 52 -4.87 -20.48 10.47
N ASP A 53 -5.21 -20.74 11.73
CA ASP A 53 -6.53 -21.19 12.14
C ASP A 53 -7.59 -20.11 11.91
N VAL A 54 -7.32 -18.89 12.35
CA VAL A 54 -8.22 -17.73 12.18
C VAL A 54 -8.45 -17.45 10.70
N GLN A 55 -7.41 -17.49 9.87
CA GLN A 55 -7.53 -17.25 8.43
C GLN A 55 -8.37 -18.34 7.76
N ARG A 56 -8.15 -19.62 8.09
CA ARG A 56 -8.95 -20.73 7.57
C ARG A 56 -10.42 -20.61 7.96
N GLN A 57 -10.69 -20.40 9.24
CA GLN A 57 -12.05 -20.21 9.77
C GLN A 57 -12.75 -19.05 9.05
N TRP A 58 -12.06 -17.92 8.89
CA TRP A 58 -12.61 -16.75 8.22
C TRP A 58 -12.94 -17.03 6.76
N MET A 59 -12.03 -17.65 6.00
CA MET A 59 -12.28 -18.02 4.60
C MET A 59 -13.44 -19.00 4.45
N THR A 60 -13.55 -20.02 5.30
CA THR A 60 -14.67 -20.97 5.29
C THR A 60 -15.99 -20.26 5.61
N SER A 61 -16.01 -19.42 6.65
CA SER A 61 -17.22 -18.67 7.02
C SER A 61 -17.66 -17.68 5.93
N LEU A 62 -16.72 -17.04 5.22
CA LEU A 62 -17.05 -16.17 4.09
C LEU A 62 -17.66 -16.95 2.92
N LEU A 63 -17.17 -18.16 2.67
CA LEU A 63 -17.76 -19.04 1.66
C LEU A 63 -19.18 -19.42 2.06
N GLU A 64 -19.40 -19.83 3.31
CA GLU A 64 -20.74 -20.17 3.83
C GLU A 64 -21.69 -18.99 3.73
N ALA A 65 -21.29 -17.80 4.19
CA ALA A 65 -22.08 -16.57 4.09
C ALA A 65 -22.41 -16.21 2.62
N SER A 66 -21.51 -16.47 1.68
CA SER A 66 -21.79 -16.22 0.26
C SER A 66 -22.88 -17.15 -0.30
N LEU A 67 -23.03 -18.35 0.26
CA LEU A 67 -24.07 -19.30 -0.14
C LEU A 67 -25.45 -18.90 0.40
N GLU A 68 -25.52 -18.11 1.46
CA GLU A 68 -26.78 -17.54 1.99
C GLU A 68 -27.44 -16.56 1.01
N GLY A 69 -26.68 -16.02 0.05
CA GLY A 69 -27.21 -15.19 -1.03
C GLY A 69 -27.92 -15.97 -2.15
N ALA A 70 -28.02 -17.30 -2.05
CA ALA A 70 -28.66 -18.12 -3.07
C ALA A 70 -30.19 -17.93 -3.13
N ALA A 71 -30.77 -18.13 -4.31
CA ALA A 71 -32.22 -18.00 -4.50
C ALA A 71 -32.98 -18.99 -3.61
N GLY A 72 -33.82 -18.48 -2.71
CA GLY A 72 -34.62 -19.28 -1.78
C GLY A 72 -33.94 -19.62 -0.45
N ALA A 73 -32.76 -19.06 -0.16
CA ALA A 73 -32.11 -19.19 1.14
C ALA A 73 -32.84 -18.40 2.23
N GLU A 74 -32.66 -18.83 3.48
CA GLU A 74 -33.17 -18.14 4.67
C GLU A 74 -32.46 -16.79 4.84
N ILE A 75 -33.22 -15.73 5.17
CA ILE A 75 -32.64 -14.41 5.44
C ILE A 75 -32.02 -14.45 6.84
N ILE A 76 -30.70 -14.56 6.89
CA ILE A 76 -29.92 -14.54 8.13
C ILE A 76 -29.42 -13.12 8.35
N THR A 77 -29.56 -12.60 9.58
CA THR A 77 -29.11 -11.25 9.92
C THR A 77 -27.61 -11.21 10.17
N ASP A 78 -26.97 -10.06 9.93
CA ASP A 78 -25.52 -9.91 10.17
C ASP A 78 -25.11 -10.22 11.62
N GLN A 79 -25.96 -9.93 12.62
CA GLN A 79 -25.66 -10.18 14.03
C GLN A 79 -26.07 -11.58 14.52
N ASP A 80 -26.39 -12.50 13.60
CA ASP A 80 -26.65 -13.89 13.94
C ASP A 80 -25.39 -14.57 14.52
N ALA A 81 -25.58 -15.54 15.41
CA ALA A 81 -24.49 -16.32 15.99
C ALA A 81 -23.67 -17.06 14.92
N ARG A 82 -24.28 -17.44 13.79
CA ARG A 82 -23.56 -18.04 12.65
C ARG A 82 -22.47 -17.13 12.07
N HIS A 83 -22.67 -15.81 12.18
CA HIS A 83 -21.74 -14.81 11.68
C HIS A 83 -20.70 -14.36 12.70
N GLU A 84 -20.64 -14.99 13.88
CA GLU A 84 -19.67 -14.65 14.92
C GLU A 84 -18.24 -14.64 14.40
N VAL A 85 -17.84 -15.64 13.60
CA VAL A 85 -16.47 -15.73 13.07
C VAL A 85 -16.11 -14.52 12.21
N ILE A 86 -17.05 -14.06 11.39
CA ILE A 86 -16.89 -12.94 10.46
C ILE A 86 -16.94 -11.60 11.19
N ASN A 87 -17.89 -11.44 12.11
CA ASN A 87 -18.22 -10.15 12.73
C ASN A 87 -17.54 -9.92 14.08
N SER A 88 -16.93 -10.96 14.67
CA SER A 88 -16.18 -10.87 15.92
C SER A 88 -15.12 -9.79 15.90
N ALA A 89 -15.25 -8.85 16.84
CA ALA A 89 -14.28 -7.80 17.08
C ALA A 89 -12.91 -8.38 17.48
N VAL A 90 -12.90 -9.50 18.22
CA VAL A 90 -11.68 -10.23 18.59
C VAL A 90 -10.99 -10.81 17.35
N ASN A 91 -11.73 -11.45 16.44
CA ASN A 91 -11.16 -11.95 15.19
C ASN A 91 -10.77 -10.81 14.24
N SER A 92 -11.48 -9.68 14.29
CA SER A 92 -11.15 -8.48 13.52
C SER A 92 -9.77 -7.94 13.89
N GLN A 93 -9.42 -7.86 15.18
CA GLN A 93 -8.07 -7.46 15.61
C GLN A 93 -6.98 -8.36 15.01
N LEU A 94 -7.18 -9.69 15.00
CA LEU A 94 -6.18 -10.62 14.43
C LEU A 94 -6.07 -10.47 12.91
N ARG A 95 -7.20 -10.28 12.22
CA ARG A 95 -7.22 -10.03 10.77
C ARG A 95 -6.51 -8.73 10.41
N ARG A 96 -6.63 -7.68 11.22
CA ARG A 96 -5.90 -6.42 11.00
C ARG A 96 -4.39 -6.66 11.00
N HIS A 97 -3.88 -7.42 11.96
CA HIS A 97 -2.45 -7.76 11.99
C HIS A 97 -1.98 -8.64 10.81
N LEU A 98 -2.89 -9.31 10.10
CA LEU A 98 -2.56 -10.13 8.93
C LEU A 98 -2.65 -9.35 7.61
N HIS A 99 -3.62 -8.44 7.48
CA HIS A 99 -4.01 -7.85 6.20
C HIS A 99 -3.85 -6.33 6.13
N GLU A 100 -3.69 -5.62 7.26
CA GLU A 100 -3.53 -4.17 7.21
C GLU A 100 -2.21 -3.77 6.53
N PRO A 101 -2.21 -2.66 5.77
CA PRO A 101 -0.99 -2.12 5.18
C PRO A 101 0.11 -1.88 6.23
N GLY A 102 1.34 -2.24 5.88
CA GLY A 102 2.51 -2.07 6.77
C GLY A 102 2.75 -3.22 7.74
N THR A 103 1.90 -4.25 7.75
CA THR A 103 2.18 -5.50 8.48
C THR A 103 3.20 -6.37 7.71
N PRO A 104 3.97 -7.25 8.40
CA PRO A 104 4.96 -8.12 7.74
C PRO A 104 4.36 -9.08 6.71
N THR A 105 3.07 -9.38 6.81
CA THR A 105 2.33 -10.25 5.91
C THR A 105 1.59 -9.49 4.80
N ALA A 106 1.51 -8.16 4.89
CA ALA A 106 0.94 -7.36 3.82
C ALA A 106 1.82 -7.44 2.57
N MET A 107 1.18 -7.72 1.44
CA MET A 107 1.81 -7.71 0.13
C MET A 107 1.07 -6.69 -0.74
N PRO A 108 1.49 -5.41 -0.71
CA PRO A 108 0.91 -4.37 -1.56
C PRO A 108 1.15 -4.68 -3.05
N ASP A 109 0.25 -4.20 -3.92
CA ASP A 109 0.26 -4.51 -5.36
C ASP A 109 1.59 -4.13 -6.04
N ASP A 110 2.17 -3.00 -5.67
CA ASP A 110 3.46 -2.55 -6.21
C ASP A 110 4.58 -3.54 -5.88
N LEU A 111 4.65 -4.05 -4.65
CA LEU A 111 5.58 -5.11 -4.27
C LEU A 111 5.24 -6.43 -4.95
N ALA A 112 3.96 -6.84 -4.94
CA ALA A 112 3.49 -8.10 -5.53
C ALA A 112 3.91 -8.22 -7.00
N THR A 113 3.75 -7.13 -7.77
CA THR A 113 4.11 -7.11 -9.20
C THR A 113 5.60 -7.36 -9.47
N THR A 114 6.48 -6.98 -8.54
CA THR A 114 7.92 -7.25 -8.66
C THR A 114 8.27 -8.72 -8.46
N LEU A 115 7.46 -9.44 -7.67
CA LEU A 115 7.65 -10.86 -7.36
C LEU A 115 7.07 -11.79 -8.44
N LEU A 116 6.19 -11.27 -9.29
CA LEU A 116 5.66 -12.03 -10.43
C LEU A 116 6.74 -12.34 -11.47
N ASN A 117 6.62 -13.50 -12.11
CA ASN A 117 7.45 -13.82 -13.26
C ASN A 117 7.17 -12.84 -14.43
N ARG A 118 8.12 -12.75 -15.36
CA ARG A 118 8.03 -11.82 -16.48
C ARG A 118 6.75 -12.01 -17.30
N THR A 119 6.40 -13.24 -17.66
CA THR A 119 5.23 -13.53 -18.50
C THR A 119 3.92 -13.07 -17.86
N VAL A 120 3.74 -13.28 -16.56
CA VAL A 120 2.54 -12.81 -15.85
C VAL A 120 2.55 -11.28 -15.75
N ARG A 121 3.71 -10.68 -15.46
CA ARG A 121 3.86 -9.22 -15.42
C ARG A 121 3.53 -8.56 -16.76
N ASP A 122 4.00 -9.12 -17.86
CA ASP A 122 3.73 -8.63 -19.21
C ASP A 122 2.23 -8.70 -19.54
N ASN A 123 1.57 -9.81 -19.17
CA ASN A 123 0.11 -9.95 -19.32
C ASN A 123 -0.67 -8.93 -18.49
N LEU A 124 -0.26 -8.70 -17.24
CA LEU A 124 -0.87 -7.70 -16.35
C LEU A 124 -0.70 -6.30 -16.94
N GLY A 125 0.50 -5.97 -17.43
CA GLY A 125 0.78 -4.71 -18.12
C GLY A 125 -0.12 -4.50 -19.33
N GLY A 126 -0.32 -5.54 -20.15
CA GLY A 126 -1.24 -5.50 -21.29
C GLY A 126 -2.69 -5.22 -20.89
N LYS A 127 -3.19 -5.85 -19.82
CA LYS A 127 -4.54 -5.60 -19.28
C LYS A 127 -4.70 -4.17 -18.75
N ASN A 128 -3.71 -3.67 -18.01
CA ASN A 128 -3.69 -2.29 -17.54
C ASN A 128 -3.69 -1.29 -18.70
N GLY A 129 -2.94 -1.57 -19.77
CA GLY A 129 -2.97 -0.79 -21.00
C GLY A 129 -4.34 -0.79 -21.68
N ALA A 130 -5.03 -1.94 -21.72
CA ALA A 130 -6.38 -2.03 -22.27
C ALA A 130 -7.40 -1.21 -21.45
N ILE A 131 -7.31 -1.25 -20.12
CA ILE A 131 -8.14 -0.43 -19.22
C ILE A 131 -7.86 1.06 -19.46
N HIS A 132 -6.60 1.45 -19.56
CA HIS A 132 -6.23 2.84 -19.86
C HIS A 132 -6.77 3.29 -21.22
N ASN A 133 -6.65 2.46 -22.26
CA ASN A 133 -7.20 2.77 -23.58
C ASN A 133 -8.72 2.89 -23.56
N LEU A 134 -9.42 2.05 -22.80
CA LEU A 134 -10.87 2.16 -22.61
C LEU A 134 -11.24 3.50 -21.95
N GLN A 135 -10.48 3.93 -20.95
CA GLN A 135 -10.68 5.21 -20.28
C GLN A 135 -10.47 6.41 -21.23
N LEU A 136 -9.59 6.28 -22.23
CA LEU A 136 -9.31 7.33 -23.21
C LEU A 136 -10.28 7.36 -24.40
N SER A 137 -10.69 6.19 -24.89
CA SER A 137 -11.37 6.07 -26.19
C SER A 137 -12.85 5.75 -26.13
N SER A 138 -13.35 5.23 -25.00
CA SER A 138 -14.77 4.84 -24.89
C SER A 138 -15.70 6.05 -24.87
N PRO A 139 -16.79 6.07 -25.67
CA PRO A 139 -17.81 7.11 -25.62
C PRO A 139 -18.46 7.26 -24.23
N GLY A 140 -18.45 6.20 -23.42
CA GLY A 140 -18.99 6.21 -22.05
C GLY A 140 -17.99 6.68 -20.99
N SER A 141 -16.73 6.94 -21.34
CA SER A 141 -15.73 7.44 -20.40
C SER A 141 -15.91 8.94 -20.17
N PRO A 142 -15.94 9.42 -18.92
CA PRO A 142 -16.00 10.85 -18.65
C PRO A 142 -14.74 11.54 -19.21
N PRO A 143 -14.85 12.74 -19.79
CA PRO A 143 -13.69 13.47 -20.29
C PRO A 143 -12.75 13.79 -19.12
N ARG A 144 -11.47 13.45 -19.28
CA ARG A 144 -10.42 13.72 -18.29
C ARG A 144 -9.40 14.66 -18.90
N ALA A 145 -9.08 15.75 -18.22
CA ALA A 145 -7.94 16.58 -18.59
C ALA A 145 -6.64 15.88 -18.21
N MET A 146 -5.59 16.05 -19.02
CA MET A 146 -4.25 15.63 -18.64
C MET A 146 -3.77 16.53 -17.51
N VAL A 147 -3.75 16.00 -16.28
CA VAL A 147 -3.20 16.70 -15.11
C VAL A 147 -1.75 16.26 -14.94
N LEU A 148 -0.85 17.23 -14.84
CA LEU A 148 0.54 17.00 -14.52
C LEU A 148 0.76 17.31 -13.04
N GLU A 149 1.05 16.27 -12.25
CA GLU A 149 1.45 16.43 -10.86
C GLU A 149 2.97 16.32 -10.73
N GLU A 150 3.56 17.16 -9.88
CA GLU A 150 4.97 17.10 -9.57
C GLU A 150 5.19 16.35 -8.25
N ARG A 151 5.75 15.14 -8.35
CA ARG A 151 6.10 14.34 -7.18
C ARG A 151 7.43 14.81 -6.62
N ILE A 152 7.45 15.18 -5.35
CA ILE A 152 8.69 15.47 -4.62
C ILE A 152 9.38 14.12 -4.37
N PRO A 153 10.64 13.93 -4.81
CA PRO A 153 11.35 12.68 -4.57
C PRO A 153 11.58 12.49 -3.06
N GLU A 154 11.29 11.29 -2.55
CA GLU A 154 11.48 10.95 -1.13
C GLU A 154 12.96 10.93 -0.71
N GLN A 155 13.85 10.71 -1.69
CA GLN A 155 15.30 10.68 -1.49
C GLN A 155 16.01 11.60 -2.49
N PRO A 156 17.14 12.22 -2.10
CA PRO A 156 17.96 13.00 -3.01
C PRO A 156 18.53 12.13 -4.14
N PHE A 157 18.75 12.73 -5.31
CA PHE A 157 19.42 12.05 -6.42
C PHE A 157 20.93 12.05 -6.21
N HIS A 158 21.59 10.97 -6.61
CA HIS A 158 23.04 10.82 -6.50
C HIS A 158 23.66 10.50 -7.86
N MET A 159 24.89 10.97 -8.07
CA MET A 159 25.72 10.51 -9.18
C MET A 159 26.10 9.04 -8.97
N PHE A 160 25.80 8.16 -9.91
CA PHE A 160 26.28 6.77 -9.85
C PHE A 160 27.70 6.66 -10.41
N ARG A 161 28.65 6.28 -9.56
CA ARG A 161 30.04 6.12 -9.99
C ARG A 161 30.14 4.91 -10.91
N ARG A 162 30.62 5.16 -12.15
CA ARG A 162 30.71 4.14 -13.21
C ARG A 162 29.37 3.42 -13.48
N GLY A 163 28.25 4.09 -13.22
CA GLY A 163 26.90 3.53 -13.40
C GLY A 163 26.47 2.51 -12.34
N ASN A 164 27.21 2.34 -11.25
CA ASN A 164 26.82 1.44 -10.16
C ASN A 164 25.86 2.14 -9.17
N PRO A 165 24.59 1.68 -9.02
CA PRO A 165 23.63 2.28 -8.10
C PRO A 165 23.97 2.08 -6.61
N ILE A 166 24.82 1.11 -6.29
CA ILE A 166 25.30 0.84 -4.92
C ILE A 166 26.42 1.84 -4.55
N ASP A 167 27.30 2.16 -5.50
CA ASP A 167 28.39 3.13 -5.31
C ASP A 167 27.90 4.55 -5.63
N ARG A 168 27.15 5.11 -4.67
CA ARG A 168 26.58 6.46 -4.76
C ARG A 168 27.67 7.51 -4.51
N GLY A 169 27.81 8.44 -5.45
CA GLY A 169 28.63 9.64 -5.32
C GLY A 169 27.85 10.82 -4.75
N GLU A 170 28.25 12.01 -5.19
CA GLU A 170 27.70 13.29 -4.71
C GLU A 170 26.20 13.43 -4.98
N VAL A 171 25.53 14.17 -4.09
CA VAL A 171 24.12 14.53 -4.24
C VAL A 171 23.98 15.57 -5.35
N VAL A 172 23.04 15.34 -6.25
CA VAL A 172 22.75 16.25 -7.36
C VAL A 172 21.56 17.15 -6.98
N GLN A 173 21.76 18.45 -7.08
CA GLN A 173 20.70 19.44 -6.94
C GLN A 173 19.95 19.61 -8.27
N ALA A 174 18.63 19.75 -8.21
CA ALA A 174 17.86 20.07 -9.41
C ALA A 174 18.10 21.54 -9.76
N HIS A 175 18.74 21.85 -10.88
CA HIS A 175 18.93 23.22 -11.37
C HIS A 175 19.02 23.21 -12.90
N PHE A 176 19.15 24.38 -13.53
CA PHE A 176 19.34 24.48 -14.98
C PHE A 176 20.72 23.97 -15.42
N LEU A 177 20.91 23.62 -16.69
CA LEU A 177 22.18 23.05 -17.17
C LEU A 177 23.37 23.99 -16.90
N THR A 178 24.33 23.55 -16.07
CA THR A 178 25.50 24.36 -15.68
C THR A 178 26.31 24.85 -16.89
N ALA A 179 26.43 24.01 -17.93
CA ALA A 179 27.15 24.35 -19.16
C ALA A 179 26.53 25.51 -19.96
N LEU A 180 25.26 25.84 -19.71
CA LEU A 180 24.53 26.90 -20.39
C LEU A 180 24.30 28.13 -19.50
N ASN A 181 24.77 28.08 -18.25
CA ASN A 181 24.67 29.22 -17.36
C ASN A 181 25.68 30.29 -17.80
N SER A 182 25.21 31.50 -18.04
CA SER A 182 26.04 32.64 -18.46
C SER A 182 26.88 33.23 -17.31
N SER A 183 26.56 32.85 -16.06
CA SER A 183 27.30 33.26 -14.86
C SER A 183 28.33 32.21 -14.43
N THR A 184 29.47 32.67 -13.90
CA THR A 184 30.55 31.82 -13.36
C THR A 184 30.14 31.09 -12.06
N SER A 185 28.97 31.41 -11.51
CA SER A 185 28.40 30.77 -10.32
C SER A 185 27.55 29.55 -10.67
N GLU A 186 27.45 28.61 -9.74
CA GLU A 186 26.48 27.51 -9.85
C GLU A 186 25.06 28.07 -10.01
N PRO A 187 24.25 27.51 -10.92
CA PRO A 187 22.87 27.93 -11.11
C PRO A 187 22.05 27.65 -9.86
N PRO A 188 21.05 28.50 -9.55
CA PRO A 188 20.21 28.30 -8.37
C PRO A 188 19.42 27.00 -8.46
N ALA A 189 19.27 26.34 -7.31
CA ALA A 189 18.45 25.14 -7.19
C ALA A 189 16.97 25.47 -7.47
N PHE A 190 16.29 24.55 -8.14
CA PHE A 190 14.89 24.60 -8.42
C PHE A 190 14.08 24.18 -7.18
N PRO A 191 13.04 24.94 -6.82
CA PRO A 191 12.21 24.63 -5.66
C PRO A 191 11.44 23.33 -5.86
N ASP A 192 11.27 22.58 -4.77
CA ASP A 192 10.50 21.34 -4.74
C ASP A 192 9.03 21.59 -5.10
N GLY A 193 8.45 20.65 -5.86
CA GLY A 193 7.09 20.76 -6.38
C GLY A 193 6.92 21.76 -7.54
N GLN A 194 7.99 22.45 -7.94
CA GLN A 194 7.99 23.43 -9.03
C GLN A 194 9.20 23.29 -9.96
N ARG A 195 9.93 22.18 -9.93
CA ARG A 195 11.13 21.96 -10.74
C ARG A 195 10.81 21.96 -12.23
N ARG A 196 9.65 21.46 -12.65
CA ARG A 196 9.23 21.54 -14.06
C ARG A 196 8.90 22.96 -14.47
N LEU A 197 8.23 23.72 -13.61
CA LEU A 197 7.95 25.14 -13.84
C LEU A 197 9.24 25.97 -13.90
N ALA A 198 10.18 25.71 -13.00
CA ALA A 198 11.48 26.36 -12.96
C ALA A 198 12.33 26.03 -14.19
N LEU A 199 12.30 24.78 -14.66
CA LEU A 199 12.93 24.38 -15.92
C LEU A 199 12.29 25.11 -17.10
N ALA A 200 10.96 25.12 -17.19
CA ALA A 200 10.24 25.81 -18.27
C ALA A 200 10.59 27.31 -18.31
N ARG A 201 10.60 27.98 -17.15
CA ARG A 201 11.03 29.37 -17.00
C ARG A 201 12.48 29.59 -17.45
N SER A 202 13.39 28.68 -17.08
CA SER A 202 14.80 28.74 -17.48
C SER A 202 14.99 28.51 -18.98
N ILE A 203 14.15 27.68 -19.61
CA ILE A 203 14.15 27.50 -21.06
C ILE A 203 13.69 28.78 -21.75
N VAL A 204 12.59 29.39 -21.29
CA VAL A 204 12.02 30.60 -21.91
C VAL A 204 12.70 31.91 -21.51
N ASP A 205 13.72 31.84 -20.66
CA ASP A 205 14.45 33.01 -20.20
C ASP A 205 15.11 33.74 -21.39
N PRO A 206 14.91 35.05 -21.55
CA PRO A 206 15.55 35.83 -22.62
C PRO A 206 17.08 35.77 -22.63
N GLY A 207 17.69 35.50 -21.46
CA GLY A 207 19.12 35.29 -21.26
C GLY A 207 19.61 33.87 -21.62
N ASN A 208 18.69 32.94 -21.94
CA ASN A 208 19.06 31.61 -22.41
C ASN A 208 19.49 31.65 -23.90
N PRO A 209 20.76 31.29 -24.22
CA PRO A 209 21.27 31.38 -25.57
C PRO A 209 20.70 30.32 -26.54
N LEU A 210 20.10 29.24 -26.02
CA LEU A 210 19.61 28.14 -26.85
C LEU A 210 18.22 28.37 -27.42
N LEU A 211 17.29 28.98 -26.66
CA LEU A 211 15.91 29.13 -27.14
C LEU A 211 15.85 29.89 -28.46
N ARG A 212 16.58 31.01 -28.56
CA ARG A 212 16.62 31.80 -29.79
C ARG A 212 17.19 31.01 -30.98
N ARG A 213 18.14 30.10 -30.74
CA ARG A 213 18.77 29.28 -31.79
C ARG A 213 17.87 28.16 -32.26
N VAL A 214 17.09 27.56 -31.35
CA VAL A 214 16.15 26.48 -31.69
C VAL A 214 14.91 27.01 -32.41
N LEU A 215 14.46 28.23 -32.09
CA LEU A 215 13.25 28.81 -32.71
C LEU A 215 13.48 29.34 -34.12
N VAL A 216 14.75 29.57 -34.50
CA VAL A 216 15.16 30.08 -35.82
C VAL A 216 15.54 28.95 -36.78
N ASN A 217 15.86 27.76 -36.26
CA ASN A 217 16.10 26.54 -37.05
C ASN A 217 14.79 25.81 -37.36
#